data_AF-A0A9X9F1U6-F1
#
_entry.id   AF-A0A9X9F1U6-F1
#
_cell.length_a   1.000
_cell.length_b   1.000
_cell.length_c   1.000
_cell.angle_alpha   90.00
_cell.angle_beta   90.00
_cell.angle_gamma   90.00
#
_symmetry.space_group_name_H-M   'P 1'
#
loop_
_entity.id
_entity.type
_entity.pdbx_description
1 polymer ?
#
loop_
_entity_poly.entity_id
_entity_poly.type
_entity_poly.pdbx_seq_one_letter_code
_entity_poly.pdbx_strand_id
1 'polypeptide(L)'
;VIGRVCMDQLMLDVSKAMPVQVGDEVVFYGKQGEENIAVEEIADMLGTINYEVTCMLDRRIPRVYKENDETTAIVNILRKN
;
A
#
# COMPACT_ATOMS: atom_id res chain seq x y z
N VAL A 1 11.56 -2.14 5.61
CA VAL A 1 10.95 -3.34 6.28
C VAL A 1 12.04 -4.07 7.03
N ILE A 2 11.81 -4.47 8.27
CA ILE A 2 12.74 -5.29 9.07
C ILE A 2 12.11 -6.64 9.41
N GLY A 3 12.93 -7.69 9.45
CA GLY A 3 12.43 -9.06 9.63
C GLY A 3 11.80 -9.64 8.36
N ARG A 4 11.07 -10.75 8.53
CA ARG A 4 10.37 -11.43 7.42
C ARG A 4 8.95 -10.90 7.30
N VAL A 5 8.47 -10.75 6.07
CA VAL A 5 7.07 -10.48 5.76
C VAL A 5 6.24 -11.73 6.07
N CYS A 6 5.20 -11.60 6.87
CA CYS A 6 4.23 -12.66 7.15
C CYS A 6 3.06 -12.59 6.17
N MET A 7 2.12 -13.54 6.28
CA MET A 7 0.94 -13.56 5.41
C MET A 7 0.10 -12.28 5.52
N ASP A 8 -0.05 -11.71 6.72
CA ASP A 8 -0.98 -10.60 6.99
C ASP A 8 -0.32 -9.37 7.63
N GLN A 9 0.98 -9.43 7.93
CA GLN A 9 1.67 -8.37 8.68
C GLN A 9 3.16 -8.30 8.35
N LEU A 10 3.74 -7.14 8.59
CA LEU A 10 5.18 -6.88 8.49
C LEU A 10 5.60 -5.89 9.57
N MET A 11 6.91 -5.77 9.80
CA MET A 11 7.48 -4.81 10.75
C MET A 11 8.27 -3.73 10.01
N LEU A 12 8.08 -2.48 10.44
CA LEU A 12 8.80 -1.32 9.94
C LEU A 12 9.67 -0.74 11.06
N ASP A 13 10.89 -0.37 10.71
CA ASP A 13 11.70 0.49 11.58
C ASP A 13 11.28 1.93 11.33
N VAL A 14 10.65 2.53 12.34
CA VAL A 14 10.12 3.91 12.31
C VAL A 14 11.00 4.89 13.09
N SER A 15 12.18 4.47 13.54
CA SER A 15 13.06 5.30 14.39
C SER A 15 13.38 6.67 13.78
N LYS A 16 13.44 6.76 12.45
CA LYS A 16 13.69 8.01 11.69
C LYS A 16 12.43 8.83 11.39
N ALA A 17 11.24 8.27 11.62
CA ALA A 17 9.95 8.90 11.32
C ALA A 17 9.20 9.33 12.59
N MET A 18 9.80 9.18 13.78
CA MET A 18 9.16 9.53 15.05
C MET A 18 8.87 11.05 15.14
N PRO A 19 7.75 11.45 15.77
CA PRO A 19 6.76 10.58 16.42
C PRO A 19 5.76 9.95 15.44
N VAL A 20 5.47 8.66 15.62
CA VAL A 20 4.38 7.96 14.92
C VAL A 20 3.34 7.44 15.91
N GLN A 21 2.10 7.31 15.45
CA GLN A 21 0.96 6.85 16.23
C GLN A 21 0.24 5.68 15.56
N VAL A 22 -0.50 4.92 16.35
CA VAL A 22 -1.35 3.84 15.84
C VAL A 22 -2.46 4.47 14.99
N GLY A 23 -2.56 4.04 13.74
CA GLY A 23 -3.51 4.56 12.76
C GLY A 23 -2.88 5.49 11.73
N ASP A 24 -1.61 5.87 11.89
CA ASP A 24 -0.90 6.64 10.88
C ASP A 24 -0.81 5.88 9.54
N GLU A 25 -0.97 6.62 8.45
CA GLU A 25 -0.96 6.07 7.11
C GLU A 25 0.45 5.63 6.69
N VAL A 26 0.52 4.44 6.08
CA VAL A 26 1.73 3.92 5.45
C VAL A 26 1.45 3.70 3.97
N VAL A 27 2.26 4.31 3.12
CA VAL A 27 2.17 4.18 1.65
C VAL A 27 3.20 3.16 1.17
N PHE A 28 2.74 2.09 0.51
CA PHE A 28 3.62 1.07 -0.09
C PHE A 28 4.20 1.52 -1.44
N TYR A 29 3.36 2.12 -2.28
CA TYR A 29 3.72 2.84 -3.49
C TYR A 29 2.64 3.90 -3.77
N GLY A 30 3.04 5.01 -4.36
CA GLY A 30 2.25 6.23 -4.48
C GLY A 30 2.90 7.42 -3.76
N LYS A 31 2.13 8.50 -3.63
CA LYS A 31 2.61 9.79 -3.12
C LYS A 31 2.24 9.98 -1.64
N GLN A 32 3.18 10.47 -0.84
CA GLN A 32 2.95 10.93 0.54
C GLN A 32 3.76 12.21 0.78
N GLY A 33 3.09 13.34 0.98
CA GLY A 33 3.76 14.64 1.04
C GLY A 33 4.48 14.96 -0.28
N GLU A 34 5.77 15.27 -0.20
CA GLU A 34 6.64 15.54 -1.35
C GLU A 34 7.30 14.28 -1.94
N GLU A 35 7.22 13.15 -1.21
CA GLU A 35 7.84 11.90 -1.63
C GLU A 35 6.86 11.06 -2.46
N ASN A 36 7.40 10.30 -3.41
CA ASN A 36 6.62 9.37 -4.23
C ASN A 36 7.43 8.11 -4.53
N ILE A 37 6.85 6.96 -4.23
CA ILE A 37 7.41 5.65 -4.59
C ILE A 37 6.66 5.16 -5.82
N ALA A 38 7.32 5.13 -6.98
CA ALA A 38 6.69 4.64 -8.21
C ALA A 38 6.45 3.13 -8.15
N VAL A 39 5.42 2.64 -8.85
CA VAL A 39 5.15 1.19 -8.92
C VAL A 39 6.27 0.45 -9.68
N GLU A 40 6.92 1.15 -10.61
CA GLU A 40 8.10 0.69 -11.34
C GLU A 40 9.28 0.39 -10.41
N GLU A 41 9.50 1.21 -9.38
CA GLU A 41 10.57 0.95 -8.39
C GLU A 41 10.34 -0.37 -7.66
N ILE A 42 9.08 -0.67 -7.31
CA ILE A 42 8.71 -1.95 -6.68
C ILE A 42 8.89 -3.10 -7.67
N ALA A 43 8.53 -2.91 -8.94
CA ALA A 43 8.72 -3.91 -9.98
C ALA A 43 10.20 -4.26 -10.18
N ASP A 44 11.07 -3.25 -10.22
CA ASP A 44 12.52 -3.41 -10.33
C ASP A 44 13.10 -4.17 -9.11
N MET A 45 12.66 -3.84 -7.90
CA MET A 45 13.05 -4.55 -6.68
C MET A 45 12.66 -6.04 -6.69
N LEU A 46 11.55 -6.37 -7.35
CA LEU A 46 11.02 -7.73 -7.48
C LEU A 46 11.54 -8.46 -8.72
N GLY A 47 12.23 -7.77 -9.65
CA GLY A 47 12.67 -8.33 -10.92
C GLY A 47 11.51 -8.63 -11.89
N THR A 48 10.45 -7.82 -11.85
CA THR A 48 9.26 -7.96 -12.70
C THR A 48 8.86 -6.63 -13.36
N ILE A 49 7.67 -6.56 -13.96
CA ILE A 49 7.06 -5.39 -14.58
C ILE A 49 5.95 -4.79 -13.72
N ASN A 50 5.68 -3.50 -13.90
CA ASN A 50 4.63 -2.76 -13.17
C ASN A 50 3.23 -3.41 -13.25
N TYR A 51 2.88 -4.02 -14.38
CA TYR A 51 1.62 -4.75 -14.54
C TYR A 51 1.48 -5.92 -13.56
N GLU A 52 2.56 -6.67 -13.29
CA GLU A 52 2.49 -7.77 -12.32
C GLU A 52 2.26 -7.24 -10.91
N VAL A 53 2.97 -6.18 -10.51
CA VAL A 53 2.83 -5.58 -9.17
C VAL A 53 1.40 -5.12 -8.91
N THR A 54 0.79 -4.42 -9.86
CA THR A 54 -0.60 -3.97 -9.72
C THR A 54 -1.61 -5.13 -9.71
N CYS A 55 -1.35 -6.20 -10.46
CA CYS A 55 -2.16 -7.41 -10.47
C CYS A 55 -1.98 -8.31 -9.24
N MET A 56 -0.85 -8.25 -8.53
CA MET A 56 -0.56 -9.03 -7.33
C MET A 56 -1.44 -8.67 -6.12
N LEU A 57 -2.13 -7.53 -6.14
CA LEU A 57 -3.02 -7.12 -5.06
C LEU A 57 -4.19 -8.09 -4.89
N ASP A 58 -4.14 -8.87 -3.81
CA ASP A 58 -5.14 -9.90 -3.49
C ASP A 58 -6.57 -9.34 -3.32
N ARG A 59 -7.58 -10.20 -3.50
CA ARG A 59 -9.02 -9.89 -3.36
C ARG A 59 -9.40 -9.38 -1.97
N ARG A 60 -8.63 -9.70 -0.93
CA ARG A 60 -8.88 -9.24 0.45
C ARG A 60 -8.68 -7.74 0.67
N ILE A 61 -7.98 -7.07 -0.24
CA ILE A 61 -7.71 -5.63 -0.15
C ILE A 61 -8.96 -4.87 -0.63
N PRO A 62 -9.62 -4.05 0.20
CA PRO A 62 -10.73 -3.22 -0.27
C PRO A 62 -10.22 -2.15 -1.24
N ARG A 63 -10.98 -1.85 -2.30
CA ARG A 63 -10.67 -0.78 -3.25
C ARG A 63 -11.51 0.45 -2.91
N VAL A 64 -10.85 1.57 -2.69
CA VAL A 64 -11.47 2.87 -2.40
C VAL A 64 -11.28 3.75 -3.62
N TYR A 65 -12.38 4.17 -4.23
CA TYR A 65 -12.38 5.06 -5.39
C TYR A 65 -12.54 6.50 -4.92
N LYS A 66 -11.69 7.39 -5.45
CA LYS A 66 -11.70 8.82 -5.13
C LYS A 66 -11.90 9.65 -6.40
N GLU A 67 -12.69 10.70 -6.30
CA GLU A 67 -12.88 11.72 -7.33
C GLU A 67 -12.75 13.09 -6.64
N ASN A 68 -11.86 13.96 -7.15
CA ASN A 68 -11.54 15.24 -6.50
C ASN A 68 -11.19 15.11 -5.01
N ASP A 69 -10.40 14.08 -4.66
CA ASP A 69 -10.01 13.71 -3.28
C ASP A 69 -11.17 13.26 -2.36
N GLU A 70 -12.41 13.26 -2.85
CA GLU A 70 -13.57 12.74 -2.13
C GLU A 70 -13.78 11.26 -2.44
N THR A 71 -14.13 10.47 -1.41
CA THR A 71 -14.40 9.04 -1.60
C THR A 71 -15.79 8.85 -2.22
N THR A 72 -15.84 8.31 -3.43
CA THR A 72 -17.09 8.10 -4.18
C THR A 72 -17.63 6.67 -4.03
N ALA A 73 -16.75 5.69 -3.87
CA ALA A 73 -17.15 4.29 -3.69
C ALA A 73 -16.12 3.49 -2.91
N ILE A 74 -16.59 2.50 -2.15
CA ILE A 74 -15.75 1.51 -1.49
C ILE A 74 -16.23 0.12 -1.90
N VAL A 75 -15.35 -0.65 -2.55
CA VAL A 75 -15.63 -2.01 -3.01
C VAL A 75 -14.81 -3.01 -2.19
N ASN A 76 -15.49 -3.77 -1.34
CA ASN A 76 -14.91 -4.91 -0.64
C ASN A 76 -15.55 -6.20 -1.15
N ILE A 77 -14.74 -7.01 -1.85
CA ILE A 77 -15.21 -8.23 -2.51
C ILE A 77 -15.60 -9.32 -1.49
N LEU A 78 -15.04 -9.28 -0.28
CA LEU A 78 -15.30 -10.28 0.77
C LEU A 78 -16.51 -9.95 1.64
N ARG A 79 -16.96 -8.69 1.67
CA ARG A 79 -18.10 -8.23 2.48
C ARG A 79 -19.37 -7.99 1.66
N LYS A 80 -19.61 -8.80 0.62
CA LYS A 80 -20.89 -8.79 -0.10
C LYS A 80 -22.00 -9.38 0.78
N ASN A 81 -22.55 -8.58 1.70
CA ASN A 81 -23.85 -8.74 2.38
C ASN A 81 -24.28 -7.37 2.91
#